data_AF-A0A8I1E818-F1
#
_entry.id   AF-A0A8I1E818-F1
#
_cell.length_a   1.000
_cell.length_b   1.000
_cell.length_c   1.000
_cell.angle_alpha   90.00
_cell.angle_beta   90.00
_cell.angle_gamma   90.00
#
_symmetry.space_group_name_H-M   'P 1'
#
loop_
_entity.id
_entity.type
_entity.pdbx_description
1 polymer ?
#
loop_
_entity_poly.entity_id
_entity_poly.type
_entity_poly.pdbx_seq_one_letter_code
_entity_poly.pdbx_strand_id
1 'polypeptide(L)'
;MKFRMEWLLCLGLFCAGAVWSKMITPSDFWKVNNVHDLFEIFGALATSGAVVIALMTMNSWKRQAKAEADHELARRVVIILRKYRDELVHTWSYAESSVAQIRGSTWIGDGGNESPLVGIYQRRLDQMEEVRAQLSPIEVECAEIWGGIFKTKFDELYSYDDGFRSFIETYLRLLIRGTFDDRSEMEADNALERWALLDGWKLGDRASAESTIDALIEPLKFKARSRLIGFGE
;
A
#
# COMPACT_ATOMS: atom_id res chain seq x y z
N MET A 1 -12.05 -7.51 26.37
CA MET A 1 -13.34 -6.78 26.36
C MET A 1 -14.50 -7.54 25.70
N LYS A 2 -14.30 -8.30 24.61
CA LYS A 2 -15.37 -9.08 23.92
C LYS A 2 -16.18 -10.03 24.84
N PHE A 3 -15.50 -10.83 25.67
CA PHE A 3 -16.14 -11.75 26.61
C PHE A 3 -17.15 -11.09 27.57
N ARG A 4 -16.93 -9.84 28.00
CA ARG A 4 -17.87 -9.15 28.91
C ARG A 4 -19.18 -8.76 28.21
N MET A 5 -19.12 -8.50 26.90
CA MET A 5 -20.27 -8.08 26.12
C MET A 5 -21.17 -9.27 25.74
N GLU A 6 -20.56 -10.42 25.46
CA GLU A 6 -21.26 -11.69 25.19
C GLU A 6 -22.05 -12.17 26.41
N TRP A 7 -21.45 -12.13 27.61
CA TRP A 7 -22.13 -12.48 28.86
C TRP A 7 -23.30 -11.55 29.18
N LEU A 8 -23.16 -10.24 28.96
CA LEU A 8 -24.24 -9.27 29.15
C LEU A 8 -25.39 -9.48 28.16
N LEU A 9 -25.09 -9.84 26.90
CA LEU A 9 -26.09 -10.21 25.91
C LEU A 9 -26.84 -11.49 26.30
N CYS A 10 -26.12 -12.55 26.70
CA CYS A 10 -26.74 -13.79 27.16
C CYS A 10 -27.62 -13.58 28.40
N LEU A 11 -27.15 -12.79 29.37
CA LEU A 11 -27.91 -12.46 30.57
C LEU A 11 -29.17 -11.64 30.22
N GLY A 12 -29.04 -10.67 29.31
CA GLY A 12 -30.18 -9.88 28.81
C GLY A 12 -31.21 -10.74 28.08
N LEU A 13 -30.77 -11.67 27.23
CA LEU A 13 -31.64 -12.59 26.49
C LEU A 13 -32.34 -13.59 27.43
N PHE A 14 -31.64 -14.06 28.46
CA PHE A 14 -32.21 -14.92 29.50
C PHE A 14 -33.23 -14.17 30.36
N CYS A 15 -32.95 -12.93 30.77
CA CYS A 15 -33.91 -12.09 31.48
C CYS A 15 -35.13 -11.76 30.62
N ALA A 16 -34.93 -11.44 29.33
CA ALA A 16 -36.02 -11.22 28.38
C ALA A 16 -36.87 -12.48 28.20
N GLY A 17 -36.25 -13.66 28.05
CA GLY A 17 -36.92 -14.95 27.99
C GLY A 17 -37.66 -15.31 29.28
N ALA A 18 -37.10 -14.98 30.45
CA ALA A 18 -37.74 -15.19 31.74
C ALA A 18 -38.99 -14.30 31.92
N VAL A 19 -38.91 -13.03 31.49
CA VAL A 19 -40.05 -12.10 31.48
C VAL A 19 -41.11 -12.57 30.47
N TRP A 20 -40.71 -12.99 29.27
CA TRP A 20 -41.61 -13.55 28.25
C TRP A 20 -42.27 -14.86 28.70
N SER A 21 -41.56 -15.73 29.43
CA SER A 21 -42.15 -16.98 29.93
C SER A 21 -43.23 -16.76 30.99
N LYS A 22 -43.19 -15.62 31.69
CA LYS A 22 -44.26 -15.19 32.60
C LYS A 22 -45.42 -14.51 31.88
N MET A 23 -45.22 -14.03 30.65
CA MET A 23 -46.29 -13.69 29.71
C MET A 23 -46.78 -14.95 29.00
N ILE A 24 -47.39 -15.88 29.73
CA ILE A 24 -48.28 -16.87 29.11
C ILE A 24 -49.42 -16.04 28.52
N THR A 25 -49.42 -15.88 27.20
CA THR A 25 -50.40 -15.09 26.45
C THR A 25 -51.81 -15.55 26.83
N PRO A 26 -52.58 -14.73 27.57
CA PRO A 26 -54.00 -15.00 27.72
C PRO A 26 -54.61 -14.97 26.32
N SER A 27 -55.61 -15.81 26.04
CA SER A 27 -56.34 -15.81 24.76
C SER A 27 -56.98 -14.46 24.40
N ASP A 28 -56.94 -13.49 25.31
CA ASP A 28 -57.43 -12.12 25.19
C ASP A 28 -56.33 -11.08 24.88
N PHE A 29 -55.09 -11.45 24.57
CA PHE A 29 -54.02 -10.47 24.25
C PHE A 29 -54.37 -9.53 23.08
N TRP A 30 -55.17 -10.02 22.12
CA TRP A 30 -55.68 -9.23 20.99
C TRP A 30 -57.03 -8.56 21.29
N LYS A 31 -57.58 -8.76 22.49
CA LYS A 31 -58.83 -8.13 22.93
C LYS A 31 -58.52 -6.77 23.52
N VAL A 32 -58.72 -5.75 22.69
CA VAL A 32 -58.52 -4.35 23.07
C VAL A 32 -59.74 -3.90 23.86
N ASN A 33 -59.62 -3.81 25.19
CA ASN A 33 -60.71 -3.33 26.04
C ASN A 33 -60.77 -1.79 26.11
N ASN A 34 -59.68 -1.11 25.78
CA ASN A 34 -59.58 0.36 25.78
C ASN A 34 -58.53 0.84 24.77
N VAL A 35 -58.66 2.10 24.32
CA VAL A 35 -57.72 2.73 23.36
C VAL A 35 -56.28 2.77 23.89
N HIS A 36 -56.11 2.81 25.21
CA HIS A 36 -54.80 2.80 25.88
C HIS A 36 -54.00 1.51 25.63
N ASP A 37 -54.63 0.34 25.76
CA ASP A 37 -53.98 -0.96 25.52
C ASP A 37 -53.52 -1.12 24.05
N LEU A 38 -54.29 -0.54 23.12
CA LEU A 38 -53.92 -0.49 21.70
C LEU A 38 -52.62 0.29 21.51
N PHE A 39 -52.46 1.43 22.19
CA PHE A 39 -51.25 2.25 22.13
C PHE A 39 -50.04 1.57 22.79
N GLU A 40 -50.24 0.80 23.86
CA GLU A 40 -49.14 0.02 24.46
C GLU A 40 -48.62 -1.07 23.51
N ILE A 41 -49.53 -1.81 22.84
CA ILE A 41 -49.16 -2.83 21.86
C ILE A 41 -48.41 -2.18 20.67
N PHE A 42 -48.92 -1.06 20.13
CA PHE A 42 -48.23 -0.33 19.07
C PHE A 42 -46.89 0.25 19.53
N GLY A 43 -46.79 0.75 20.77
CA GLY A 43 -45.55 1.27 21.36
C GLY A 43 -44.48 0.18 21.50
N ALA A 44 -44.86 -1.02 21.92
CA ALA A 44 -43.97 -2.17 22.02
C ALA A 44 -43.49 -2.67 20.63
N LEU A 45 -44.39 -2.70 19.64
CA LEU A 45 -44.03 -2.99 18.25
C LEU A 45 -43.11 -1.92 17.65
N ALA A 46 -43.37 -0.64 17.92
CA ALA A 46 -42.52 0.45 17.45
C ALA A 46 -41.12 0.40 18.06
N THR A 47 -41.00 0.09 19.36
CA THR A 47 -39.71 0.01 20.05
C THR A 47 -38.89 -1.18 19.57
N SER A 48 -39.50 -2.35 19.41
CA SER A 48 -38.84 -3.53 18.84
C SER A 48 -38.39 -3.29 17.39
N GLY A 49 -39.23 -2.65 16.57
CA GLY A 49 -38.86 -2.21 15.22
C GLY A 49 -37.68 -1.23 15.21
N ALA A 50 -37.67 -0.25 16.11
CA ALA A 50 -36.58 0.71 16.25
C ALA A 50 -35.24 0.04 16.61
N VAL A 51 -35.26 -0.97 17.49
CA VAL A 51 -34.04 -1.73 17.85
C VAL A 51 -33.51 -2.52 16.66
N VAL A 52 -34.37 -3.16 15.86
CA VAL A 52 -33.94 -3.91 14.66
C VAL A 52 -33.33 -2.95 13.63
N ILE A 53 -33.99 -1.81 13.37
CA ILE A 53 -33.47 -0.77 12.47
C ILE A 53 -32.13 -0.22 12.98
N ALA A 54 -31.98 0.00 14.30
CA ALA A 54 -30.73 0.45 14.89
C ALA A 54 -29.59 -0.56 14.70
N LEU A 55 -29.86 -1.87 14.88
CA LEU A 55 -28.87 -2.93 14.65
C LEU A 55 -28.46 -3.03 13.17
N MET A 56 -29.43 -2.96 12.26
CA MET A 56 -29.15 -2.95 10.81
C MET A 56 -28.35 -1.71 10.40
N THR A 57 -28.72 -0.53 10.91
CA THR A 57 -28.03 0.74 10.67
C THR A 57 -26.61 0.73 11.22
N MET A 58 -26.38 0.11 12.39
CA MET A 58 -25.05 0.02 12.96
C MET A 58 -24.13 -0.90 12.13
N ASN A 59 -24.67 -2.01 11.61
CA ASN A 59 -23.91 -2.91 10.74
C ASN A 59 -23.63 -2.29 9.36
N SER A 60 -24.59 -1.57 8.78
CA SER A 60 -24.38 -0.85 7.52
C SER A 60 -23.36 0.27 7.70
N TRP A 61 -23.43 1.03 8.80
CA TRP A 61 -22.47 2.09 9.10
C TRP A 61 -21.04 1.56 9.27
N LYS A 62 -20.85 0.45 9.99
CA LYS A 62 -19.53 -0.19 10.10
C LYS A 62 -18.99 -0.64 8.74
N ARG A 63 -19.85 -1.18 7.88
CA ARG A 63 -19.46 -1.61 6.53
C ARG A 63 -19.13 -0.43 5.63
N GLN A 64 -19.88 0.66 5.71
CA GLN A 64 -19.62 1.91 4.99
C GLN A 64 -18.31 2.56 5.46
N ALA A 65 -18.10 2.67 6.77
CA ALA A 65 -16.87 3.22 7.33
C ALA A 65 -15.63 2.42 6.92
N LYS A 66 -15.73 1.09 6.89
CA LYS A 66 -14.66 0.23 6.38
C LYS A 66 -14.43 0.45 4.88
N ALA A 67 -15.50 0.46 4.08
CA ALA A 67 -15.39 0.66 2.64
C ALA A 67 -14.77 2.01 2.28
N GLU A 68 -15.11 3.07 3.02
CA GLU A 68 -14.54 4.41 2.85
C GLU A 68 -13.04 4.42 3.17
N ALA A 69 -12.65 3.83 4.30
CA ALA A 69 -11.23 3.74 4.68
C ALA A 69 -10.41 2.90 3.67
N ASP A 70 -10.97 1.77 3.21
CA ASP A 70 -10.34 0.94 2.19
C ASP A 70 -10.22 1.69 0.84
N HIS A 71 -11.24 2.46 0.45
CA HIS A 71 -11.25 3.27 -0.76
C HIS A 71 -10.19 4.38 -0.71
N GLU A 72 -10.09 5.10 0.41
CA GLU A 72 -9.11 6.16 0.59
C GLU A 72 -7.67 5.62 0.52
N LEU A 73 -7.39 4.51 1.21
CA LEU A 73 -6.08 3.86 1.14
C LEU A 73 -5.78 3.33 -0.26
N ALA A 74 -6.74 2.68 -0.92
CA ALA A 74 -6.61 2.23 -2.31
C ALA A 74 -6.26 3.36 -3.27
N ARG A 75 -6.93 4.51 -3.13
CA ARG A 75 -6.65 5.70 -3.95
C ARG A 75 -5.24 6.21 -3.72
N ARG A 76 -4.80 6.35 -2.45
CA ARG A 76 -3.43 6.77 -2.10
C ARG A 76 -2.39 5.83 -2.71
N VAL A 77 -2.59 4.53 -2.55
CA VAL A 77 -1.70 3.47 -3.08
C VAL A 77 -1.57 3.54 -4.59
N VAL A 78 -2.68 3.62 -5.34
CA VAL A 78 -2.63 3.67 -6.80
C VAL A 78 -1.89 4.91 -7.31
N ILE A 79 -2.09 6.06 -6.66
CA ILE A 79 -1.43 7.31 -7.03
C ILE A 79 0.08 7.22 -6.75
N ILE A 80 0.48 6.82 -5.54
CA ILE A 80 1.91 6.76 -5.18
C ILE A 80 2.65 5.69 -5.99
N LEU A 81 2.03 4.53 -6.27
CA LEU A 81 2.64 3.49 -7.09
C LEU A 81 2.85 3.95 -8.53
N ARG A 82 1.97 4.83 -9.05
CA ARG A 82 2.19 5.45 -10.37
C ARG A 82 3.38 6.41 -10.34
N LYS A 83 3.45 7.30 -9.33
CA LYS A 83 4.59 8.21 -9.16
C LYS A 83 5.89 7.42 -9.01
N TYR A 84 5.90 6.41 -8.14
CA TYR A 84 7.07 5.55 -7.91
C TYR A 84 7.49 4.80 -9.17
N ARG A 85 6.54 4.29 -9.97
CA ARG A 85 6.84 3.68 -11.28
C ARG A 85 7.62 4.63 -12.18
N ASP A 86 7.14 5.85 -12.33
CA ASP A 86 7.75 6.85 -13.21
C ASP A 86 9.15 7.22 -12.71
N GLU A 87 9.31 7.45 -11.40
CA GLU A 87 10.60 7.74 -10.79
C GLU A 87 11.59 6.57 -10.87
N LEU A 88 11.13 5.32 -10.77
CA LEU A 88 11.98 4.14 -10.89
C LEU A 88 12.51 4.00 -12.32
N VAL A 89 11.67 4.25 -13.33
CA VAL A 89 12.09 4.27 -14.74
C VAL A 89 13.10 5.39 -15.01
N HIS A 90 12.88 6.58 -14.43
CA HIS A 90 13.86 7.65 -14.51
C HIS A 90 15.19 7.25 -13.86
N THR A 91 15.14 6.63 -12.69
CA THR A 91 16.35 6.16 -11.98
C THR A 91 17.09 5.10 -12.78
N TRP A 92 16.38 4.19 -13.46
CA TRP A 92 16.96 3.24 -14.40
C TRP A 92 17.72 3.95 -15.54
N SER A 93 17.16 5.00 -16.15
CA SER A 93 17.87 5.74 -17.21
C SER A 93 19.15 6.42 -16.70
N TYR A 94 19.16 6.88 -15.45
CA TYR A 94 20.38 7.42 -14.84
C TYR A 94 21.39 6.31 -14.50
N ALA A 95 20.93 5.12 -14.11
CA ALA A 95 21.79 3.97 -13.92
C ALA A 95 22.44 3.53 -15.25
N GLU A 96 21.67 3.46 -16.33
CA GLU A 96 22.17 3.19 -17.69
C GLU A 96 23.21 4.24 -18.10
N SER A 97 22.90 5.53 -17.89
CA SER A 97 23.85 6.61 -18.17
C SER A 97 25.12 6.48 -17.35
N SER A 98 25.01 6.17 -16.05
CA SER A 98 26.15 5.96 -15.15
C SER A 98 27.06 4.84 -15.66
N VAL A 99 26.48 3.71 -16.07
CA VAL A 99 27.24 2.59 -16.64
C VAL A 99 27.91 2.96 -17.96
N ALA A 100 27.24 3.72 -18.83
CA ALA A 100 27.83 4.21 -20.07
C ALA A 100 29.04 5.14 -19.80
N GLN A 101 28.95 5.99 -18.77
CA GLN A 101 30.06 6.85 -18.32
C GLN A 101 31.22 6.03 -17.73
N ILE A 102 30.93 5.01 -16.91
CA ILE A 102 31.93 4.08 -16.38
C ILE A 102 32.68 3.40 -17.53
N ARG A 103 31.95 2.87 -18.53
CA ARG A 103 32.53 2.23 -19.72
C ARG A 103 33.39 3.20 -20.54
N GLY A 104 32.95 4.46 -20.65
CA GLY A 104 33.69 5.53 -21.31
C GLY A 104 34.91 6.02 -20.52
N SER A 105 35.16 5.50 -19.32
CA SER A 105 36.24 5.95 -18.43
C SER A 105 36.21 7.45 -18.14
N THR A 106 35.02 8.07 -18.20
CA THR A 106 34.86 9.53 -18.00
C THR A 106 35.03 9.96 -16.55
N TRP A 107 35.11 8.99 -15.64
CA TRP A 107 35.47 9.16 -14.24
C TRP A 107 36.98 9.36 -14.03
N ILE A 108 37.82 9.06 -15.03
CA ILE A 108 39.27 9.26 -14.97
C ILE A 108 39.62 10.69 -15.38
N GLY A 109 40.25 11.47 -14.49
CA GLY A 109 40.71 12.84 -14.78
C GLY A 109 40.43 13.82 -13.64
N ASP A 110 40.13 15.08 -13.97
CA ASP A 110 39.81 16.16 -13.00
C ASP A 110 38.47 15.95 -12.22
N GLY A 111 38.00 14.70 -12.14
CA GLY A 111 36.85 14.31 -11.35
C GLY A 111 37.06 14.64 -9.88
N GLY A 112 36.09 15.33 -9.30
CA GLY A 112 36.10 15.77 -7.91
C GLY A 112 34.72 16.24 -7.48
N ASN A 113 34.58 16.60 -6.21
CA ASN A 113 33.30 17.04 -5.63
C ASN A 113 32.66 18.24 -6.33
N GLU A 114 33.43 19.03 -7.08
CA GLU A 114 32.96 20.23 -7.80
C GLU A 114 32.42 19.92 -9.20
N SER A 115 32.50 18.66 -9.65
CA SER A 115 31.97 18.28 -10.96
C SER A 115 30.45 18.51 -11.01
N PRO A 116 29.92 19.23 -12.03
CA PRO A 116 28.48 19.46 -12.18
C PRO A 116 27.67 18.16 -12.26
N LEU A 117 28.30 17.07 -12.72
CA LEU A 117 27.68 15.75 -12.80
C LEU A 117 27.35 15.20 -11.40
N VAL A 118 28.18 15.47 -10.38
CA VAL A 118 27.90 15.05 -8.99
C VAL A 118 26.56 15.59 -8.54
N GLY A 119 26.30 16.88 -8.75
CA GLY A 119 25.03 17.51 -8.38
C GLY A 119 23.82 16.98 -9.16
N ILE A 120 24.01 16.59 -10.42
CA ILE A 120 22.95 16.02 -11.27
C ILE A 120 22.55 14.63 -10.77
N TYR A 121 23.53 13.74 -10.57
CA TYR A 121 23.27 12.36 -10.13
C TYR A 121 22.83 12.30 -8.66
N GLN A 122 23.40 13.13 -7.78
CA GLN A 122 22.96 13.20 -6.38
C GLN A 122 21.50 13.65 -6.27
N ARG A 123 21.11 14.71 -7.02
CA ARG A 123 19.71 15.18 -7.04
C ARG A 123 18.75 14.07 -7.46
N ARG A 124 19.16 13.21 -8.39
CA ARG A 124 18.34 12.07 -8.84
C ARG A 124 18.13 11.06 -7.71
N LEU A 125 19.17 10.75 -6.94
CA LEU A 125 19.06 9.89 -5.76
C LEU A 125 18.13 10.50 -4.72
N ASP A 126 18.28 11.80 -4.43
CA ASP A 126 17.45 12.52 -3.46
C ASP A 126 15.96 12.51 -3.87
N GLN A 127 15.67 12.71 -5.16
CA GLN A 127 14.30 12.64 -5.71
C GLN A 127 13.68 11.26 -5.53
N MET A 128 14.44 10.20 -5.81
CA MET A 128 13.95 8.83 -5.63
C MET A 128 13.70 8.52 -4.14
N GLU A 129 14.60 8.96 -3.28
CA GLU A 129 14.49 8.81 -1.82
C GLU A 129 13.26 9.54 -1.26
N GLU A 130 12.94 10.74 -1.77
CA GLU A 130 11.72 11.47 -1.40
C GLU A 130 10.45 10.67 -1.71
N VAL A 131 10.39 10.03 -2.89
CA VAL A 131 9.22 9.23 -3.28
C VAL A 131 9.16 7.91 -2.52
N ARG A 132 10.31 7.29 -2.22
CA ARG A 132 10.37 6.11 -1.34
C ARG A 132 9.90 6.44 0.07
N ALA A 133 10.29 7.60 0.61
CA ALA A 133 9.82 8.07 1.91
C ALA A 133 8.31 8.32 1.94
N GLN A 134 7.70 8.73 0.82
CA GLN A 134 6.24 8.84 0.68
C GLN A 134 5.54 7.47 0.56
N LEU A 135 6.20 6.49 -0.04
CA LEU A 135 5.66 5.13 -0.22
C LEU A 135 5.71 4.30 1.05
N SER A 136 6.78 4.42 1.85
CA SER A 136 7.01 3.64 3.07
C SER A 136 5.85 3.65 4.09
N PRO A 137 5.25 4.80 4.47
CA PRO A 137 4.12 4.77 5.41
C PRO A 137 2.89 4.07 4.81
N ILE A 138 2.68 4.21 3.50
CA ILE A 138 1.56 3.58 2.79
C ILE A 138 1.75 2.06 2.75
N GLU A 139 2.97 1.58 2.54
CA GLU A 139 3.31 0.16 2.64
C GLU A 139 2.95 -0.42 4.00
N VAL A 140 3.32 0.27 5.09
CA VAL A 140 3.01 -0.17 6.46
C VAL A 140 1.50 -0.23 6.66
N GLU A 141 0.77 0.81 6.25
CA GLU A 141 -0.70 0.81 6.29
C GLU A 141 -1.31 -0.35 5.49
N CYS A 142 -0.79 -0.62 4.28
CA CYS A 142 -1.23 -1.75 3.46
C CYS A 142 -0.92 -3.11 4.09
N ALA A 143 0.24 -3.26 4.72
CA ALA A 143 0.64 -4.49 5.39
C ALA A 143 -0.26 -4.78 6.59
N GLU A 144 -0.58 -3.77 7.38
CA GLU A 144 -1.43 -3.90 8.58
C GLU A 144 -2.91 -4.09 8.23
N ILE A 145 -3.45 -3.34 7.26
CA ILE A 145 -4.88 -3.35 6.93
C ILE A 145 -5.22 -4.50 5.97
N TRP A 146 -4.35 -4.78 4.99
CA TRP A 146 -4.65 -5.72 3.91
C TRP A 146 -3.81 -6.98 3.88
N GLY A 147 -2.59 -6.94 4.43
CA GLY A 147 -1.65 -8.05 4.46
C GLY A 147 -1.34 -8.73 3.12
N GLY A 148 -0.69 -9.88 3.20
CA GLY A 148 -0.40 -10.76 2.06
C GLY A 148 0.59 -10.12 1.07
N ILE A 149 0.19 -10.04 -0.20
CA ILE A 149 1.05 -9.63 -1.33
C ILE A 149 1.79 -8.29 -1.13
N PHE A 150 1.23 -7.36 -0.35
CA PHE A 150 1.85 -6.07 -0.11
C PHE A 150 3.19 -6.23 0.63
N LYS A 151 3.30 -7.19 1.56
CA LYS A 151 4.54 -7.41 2.30
C LYS A 151 5.70 -7.87 1.41
N THR A 152 5.43 -8.81 0.49
CA THR A 152 6.49 -9.42 -0.33
C THR A 152 6.80 -8.63 -1.59
N LYS A 153 5.81 -7.94 -2.17
CA LYS A 153 5.99 -7.23 -3.44
C LYS A 153 6.63 -5.85 -3.28
N PHE A 154 6.50 -5.21 -2.12
CA PHE A 154 7.27 -3.99 -1.83
C PHE A 154 8.77 -4.30 -1.67
N ASP A 155 9.12 -5.37 -0.95
CA ASP A 155 10.52 -5.84 -0.87
C ASP A 155 11.13 -6.11 -2.25
N GLU A 156 10.40 -6.83 -3.12
CA GLU A 156 10.83 -7.09 -4.48
C GLU A 156 11.03 -5.77 -5.25
N LEU A 157 10.09 -4.84 -5.16
CA LEU A 157 10.17 -3.53 -5.81
C LEU A 157 11.40 -2.72 -5.34
N TYR A 158 11.68 -2.72 -4.03
CA TYR A 158 12.84 -2.03 -3.46
C TYR A 158 14.16 -2.65 -3.89
N SER A 159 14.22 -3.96 -4.14
CA SER A 159 15.44 -4.60 -4.63
C SER A 159 15.90 -4.06 -6.00
N TYR A 160 14.95 -3.66 -6.87
CA TYR A 160 15.27 -3.03 -8.16
C TYR A 160 15.74 -1.59 -7.98
N ASP A 161 15.09 -0.82 -7.09
CA ASP A 161 15.51 0.53 -6.71
C ASP A 161 16.95 0.54 -6.17
N ASP A 162 17.22 -0.31 -5.17
CA ASP A 162 18.56 -0.47 -4.58
C ASP A 162 19.58 -0.90 -5.64
N GLY A 163 19.17 -1.76 -6.58
CA GLY A 163 19.97 -2.14 -7.75
C GLY A 163 20.38 -0.94 -8.59
N PHE A 164 19.42 -0.14 -9.05
CA PHE A 164 19.68 1.04 -9.90
C PHE A 164 20.47 2.12 -9.17
N ARG A 165 20.12 2.39 -7.90
CA ARG A 165 20.85 3.29 -7.01
C ARG A 165 22.31 2.89 -6.88
N SER A 166 22.60 1.60 -6.75
CA SER A 166 23.98 1.12 -6.59
C SER A 166 24.89 1.44 -7.79
N PHE A 167 24.36 1.46 -9.03
CA PHE A 167 25.15 1.87 -10.20
C PHE A 167 25.45 3.37 -10.20
N ILE A 168 24.45 4.19 -9.86
CA ILE A 168 24.61 5.65 -9.76
C ILE A 168 25.62 6.00 -8.66
N GLU A 169 25.49 5.38 -7.48
CA GLU A 169 26.42 5.59 -6.37
C GLU A 169 27.84 5.12 -6.69
N THR A 170 27.99 4.02 -7.44
CA THR A 170 29.31 3.56 -7.89
C THR A 170 29.95 4.55 -8.85
N TYR A 171 29.19 5.06 -9.82
CA TYR A 171 29.68 6.11 -10.70
C TYR A 171 30.03 7.39 -9.94
N LEU A 172 29.20 7.83 -8.99
CA LEU A 172 29.51 8.98 -8.14
C LEU A 172 30.80 8.79 -7.34
N ARG A 173 31.03 7.60 -6.76
CA ARG A 173 32.26 7.30 -6.03
C ARG A 173 33.48 7.34 -6.94
N LEU A 174 33.39 6.75 -8.12
CA LEU A 174 34.44 6.80 -9.15
C LEU A 174 34.68 8.22 -9.64
N LEU A 175 33.63 9.03 -9.83
CA LEU A 175 33.76 10.41 -10.28
C LEU A 175 34.41 11.32 -9.23
N ILE A 176 34.15 11.09 -7.94
CA ILE A 176 34.67 11.92 -6.85
C ILE A 176 36.07 11.50 -6.43
N ARG A 177 36.37 10.19 -6.46
CA ARG A 177 37.58 9.61 -5.86
C ARG A 177 38.38 8.70 -6.78
N GLY A 178 37.85 8.40 -7.96
CA GLY A 178 38.48 7.49 -8.89
C GLY A 178 39.79 8.06 -9.38
N THR A 179 40.82 7.23 -9.34
CA THR A 179 42.12 7.53 -9.93
C THR A 179 42.54 6.35 -10.80
N PHE A 180 43.68 6.47 -11.49
CA PHE A 180 44.27 5.35 -12.24
C PHE A 180 44.90 4.34 -11.26
N ASP A 181 44.07 3.70 -10.45
CA ASP A 181 44.45 2.68 -9.48
C ASP A 181 43.64 1.39 -9.66
N ASP A 182 44.25 0.26 -9.30
CA ASP A 182 43.66 -1.08 -9.44
C ASP A 182 42.29 -1.19 -8.76
N ARG A 183 42.06 -0.40 -7.70
CA ARG A 183 40.81 -0.39 -6.96
C ARG A 183 39.67 0.23 -7.78
N SER A 184 39.90 1.40 -8.38
CA SER A 184 38.89 2.12 -9.15
C SER A 184 38.56 1.36 -10.43
N GLU A 185 39.56 0.76 -11.08
CA GLU A 185 39.36 -0.14 -12.22
C GLU A 185 38.53 -1.37 -11.81
N MET A 186 38.86 -2.02 -10.70
CA MET A 186 38.08 -3.16 -10.19
C MET A 186 36.63 -2.75 -9.83
N GLU A 187 36.41 -1.58 -9.22
CA GLU A 187 35.06 -1.08 -8.93
C GLU A 187 34.27 -0.78 -10.21
N ALA A 188 34.92 -0.24 -11.24
CA ALA A 188 34.34 -0.02 -12.56
C ALA A 188 33.96 -1.34 -13.25
N ASP A 189 34.89 -2.29 -13.32
CA ASP A 189 34.67 -3.60 -13.94
C ASP A 189 33.54 -4.38 -13.26
N ASN A 190 33.53 -4.42 -11.92
CA ASN A 190 32.43 -5.04 -11.17
C ASN A 190 31.06 -4.41 -11.49
N ALA A 191 31.00 -3.10 -11.69
CA ALA A 191 29.76 -2.42 -12.08
C ALA A 191 29.32 -2.82 -13.50
N LEU A 192 30.27 -2.91 -14.44
CA LEU A 192 30.00 -3.33 -15.82
C LEU A 192 29.55 -4.79 -15.89
N GLU A 193 30.18 -5.69 -15.13
CA GLU A 193 29.79 -7.10 -15.04
C GLU A 193 28.38 -7.24 -14.45
N ARG A 194 28.09 -6.54 -13.35
CA ARG A 194 26.76 -6.54 -12.74
C ARG A 194 25.68 -6.00 -13.67
N TRP A 195 25.98 -4.97 -14.46
CA TRP A 195 25.05 -4.45 -15.46
C TRP A 195 24.79 -5.47 -16.57
N ALA A 196 25.83 -6.16 -17.05
CA ALA A 196 25.69 -7.21 -18.07
C ALA A 196 24.80 -8.39 -17.59
N LEU A 197 24.78 -8.68 -16.28
CA LEU A 197 23.84 -9.65 -15.71
C LEU A 197 22.38 -9.18 -15.77
N LEU A 198 22.13 -7.87 -15.69
CA LEU A 198 20.79 -7.28 -15.80
C LEU A 198 20.25 -7.29 -17.23
N ASP A 199 21.12 -7.25 -18.25
CA ASP A 199 20.72 -7.51 -19.64
C ASP A 199 20.06 -8.90 -19.75
N GLY A 200 20.57 -9.89 -19.00
CA GLY A 200 19.99 -11.23 -18.88
C GLY A 200 18.59 -11.25 -18.23
N TRP A 201 18.23 -10.21 -17.48
CA TRP A 201 16.91 -10.04 -16.85
C TRP A 201 15.96 -9.15 -17.66
N LYS A 202 16.31 -8.84 -18.93
CA LYS A 202 15.55 -7.93 -19.80
C LYS A 202 15.47 -6.50 -19.23
N LEU A 203 16.50 -6.05 -18.55
CA LEU A 203 16.63 -4.64 -18.11
C LEU A 203 17.67 -3.87 -18.95
N GLY A 204 18.13 -4.45 -20.06
CA GLY A 204 19.17 -3.87 -20.91
C GLY A 204 18.70 -2.80 -21.87
N ASP A 205 17.38 -2.70 -22.09
CA ASP A 205 16.78 -1.63 -22.88
C ASP A 205 15.61 -1.00 -22.12
N ARG A 206 15.32 0.26 -22.46
CA ARG A 206 14.30 1.04 -21.77
C ARG A 206 12.91 0.42 -21.84
N ALA A 207 12.52 -0.14 -22.99
CA ALA A 207 11.19 -0.68 -23.16
C ALA A 207 11.00 -1.94 -22.32
N SER A 208 12.01 -2.80 -22.27
CA SER A 208 12.01 -3.99 -21.43
C SER A 208 12.09 -3.65 -19.93
N ALA A 209 12.86 -2.63 -19.56
CA ALA A 209 12.90 -2.12 -18.18
C ALA A 209 11.53 -1.56 -17.75
N GLU A 210 10.90 -0.73 -18.58
CA GLU A 210 9.55 -0.22 -18.35
C GLU A 210 8.53 -1.37 -18.20
N SER A 211 8.57 -2.35 -19.10
CA SER A 211 7.68 -3.52 -19.03
C SER A 211 7.91 -4.37 -17.78
N THR A 212 9.15 -4.51 -17.32
CA THR A 212 9.50 -5.27 -16.11
C THR A 212 9.02 -4.54 -14.87
N ILE A 213 9.25 -3.24 -14.79
CA ILE A 213 8.76 -2.38 -13.70
C ILE A 213 7.23 -2.40 -13.65
N ASP A 214 6.56 -2.31 -14.81
CA ASP A 214 5.11 -2.41 -14.87
C ASP A 214 4.61 -3.77 -14.39
N ALA A 215 5.27 -4.86 -14.77
CA ALA A 215 4.92 -6.21 -14.28
C ALA A 215 5.11 -6.38 -12.77
N LEU A 216 6.07 -5.68 -12.16
CA LEU A 216 6.30 -5.68 -10.71
C LEU A 216 5.20 -4.91 -9.96
N ILE A 217 4.78 -3.77 -10.52
CA ILE A 217 3.84 -2.85 -9.87
C ILE A 217 2.38 -3.25 -10.13
N GLU A 218 2.08 -3.92 -11.24
CA GLU A 218 0.70 -4.26 -11.61
C GLU A 218 -0.04 -5.12 -10.58
N PRO A 219 0.56 -6.15 -9.94
CA PRO A 219 -0.11 -6.90 -8.87
C PRO A 219 -0.52 -6.02 -7.68
N LEU A 220 0.32 -5.05 -7.33
CA LEU A 220 0.04 -4.07 -6.25
C LEU A 220 -1.10 -3.12 -6.67
N LYS A 221 -1.03 -2.58 -7.88
CA LYS A 221 -2.08 -1.71 -8.45
C LYS A 221 -3.41 -2.44 -8.59
N PHE A 222 -3.42 -3.66 -9.12
CA PHE A 222 -4.63 -4.46 -9.29
C PHE A 222 -5.32 -4.72 -7.95
N LYS A 223 -4.55 -5.15 -6.94
CA LYS A 223 -5.11 -5.40 -5.61
C LYS A 223 -5.62 -4.11 -4.95
N ALA A 224 -4.92 -2.99 -5.11
CA ALA A 224 -5.41 -1.71 -4.63
C ALA A 224 -6.70 -1.29 -5.35
N ARG A 225 -6.74 -1.38 -6.69
CA ARG A 225 -7.91 -1.04 -7.51
C ARG A 225 -9.14 -1.87 -7.18
N SER A 226 -8.97 -3.17 -6.87
CA SER A 226 -10.08 -4.04 -6.44
C SER A 226 -10.81 -3.58 -5.18
N ARG A 227 -10.23 -2.62 -4.43
CA ARG A 227 -10.83 -2.01 -3.24
C ARG A 227 -11.34 -0.59 -3.46
N LEU A 228 -11.25 -0.07 -4.69
CA LEU A 228 -11.93 1.17 -5.04
C LEU A 228 -13.42 0.92 -5.21
N ILE A 229 -14.24 1.80 -4.63
CA ILE A 229 -15.68 1.82 -4.89
C ILE A 229 -15.89 2.12 -6.39
N GLY A 230 -16.70 1.30 -7.08
CA GLY A 230 -16.97 1.41 -8.52
C GLY A 230 -15.92 0.74 -9.44
N PHE A 231 -15.00 -0.08 -8.92
CA PHE A 231 -14.08 -0.83 -9.77
C PHE A 231 -14.77 -2.03 -10.44
N GLY A 232 -14.91 -1.99 -11.77
CA GLY A 232 -15.51 -3.07 -12.58
C GLY A 232 -17.02 -2.92 -12.85
N GLU A 233 -17.60 -1.76 -12.50
CA GLU A 233 -18.91 -1.32 -13.00
C GLU A 233 -18.80 -0.59 -14.35
#